data_AF-A0A438F2A5-F1
#
_entry.id   AF-A0A438F2A5-F1
#
_cell.length_a   1.000
_cell.length_b   1.000
_cell.length_c   1.000
_cell.angle_alpha   90.00
_cell.angle_beta   90.00
_cell.angle_gamma   90.00
#
_symmetry.space_group_name_H-M   'P 1'
#
loop_
_entity.id
_entity.type
_entity.pdbx_description
1 polymer ?
#
loop_
_entity_poly.entity_id
_entity_poly.type
_entity_poly.pdbx_seq_one_letter_code
_entity_poly.pdbx_strand_id
1 'polypeptide(L)' 'MPYSPPTMAVAGFLIAATLGYFTLYAMKKPEATAKDVAKVATGTAEPQDTHPRK' A
#
# COMPACT_ATOMS: atom_id res chain seq x y z
N MET A 1 11.20 -24.30 -18.13
CA MET A 1 11.32 -23.08 -17.30
C MET A 1 10.16 -23.09 -16.31
N PRO A 2 10.38 -23.06 -14.99
CA PRO A 2 9.46 -23.66 -14.02
C PRO A 2 8.30 -22.76 -13.56
N TYR A 3 7.81 -21.85 -14.40
CA TYR A 3 6.61 -21.07 -14.08
C TYR A 3 5.73 -20.92 -15.32
N SER A 4 4.57 -21.56 -15.28
CA SER A 4 3.57 -21.44 -16.33
C SER A 4 2.87 -20.07 -16.25
N PRO A 5 2.47 -19.46 -17.37
CA PRO A 5 1.70 -18.20 -17.38
C PRO A 5 0.51 -18.15 -16.40
N PRO A 6 -0.32 -19.20 -16.26
CA PRO A 6 -1.43 -19.17 -15.29
C PRO A 6 -0.94 -19.11 -13.84
N THR A 7 0.17 -19.78 -13.50
CA THR A 7 0.77 -19.69 -12.15
C THR A 7 1.20 -18.26 -11.83
N MET A 8 1.79 -17.56 -12.80
CA MET A 8 2.22 -16.16 -12.61
C MET A 8 1.02 -15.21 -12.47
N ALA A 9 -0.06 -15.43 -13.23
CA ALA A 9 -1.28 -14.65 -13.10
C ALA A 9 -1.92 -14.82 -11.72
N VAL A 10 -2.01 -16.06 -11.21
CA VAL A 10 -2.52 -16.35 -9.86
C VAL A 10 -1.63 -15.72 -8.80
N ALA A 11 -0.31 -15.84 -8.93
CA ALA A 11 0.63 -15.23 -7.99
C ALA A 11 0.48 -13.70 -7.96
N GLY A 12 0.42 -13.05 -9.12
CA GLY A 12 0.22 -11.60 -9.23
C GLY A 12 -1.11 -11.15 -8.62
N PHE A 13 -2.19 -11.90 -8.87
CA PHE A 13 -3.51 -11.62 -8.29
C PHE A 13 -3.50 -11.74 -6.76
N LEU A 14 -2.87 -12.79 -6.21
CA LEU A 14 -2.76 -12.97 -4.76
C LEU A 14 -1.98 -11.84 -4.09
N ILE A 15 -0.89 -11.38 -4.71
CA ILE A 15 -0.11 -10.24 -4.21
C ILE A 15 -0.97 -8.97 -4.22
N ALA A 16 -1.63 -8.67 -5.33
CA ALA A 16 -2.49 -7.48 -5.46
C ALA A 16 -3.66 -7.50 -4.46
N ALA A 17 -4.32 -8.65 -4.29
CA ALA A 17 -5.41 -8.82 -3.34
C ALA A 17 -4.94 -8.64 -1.89
N THR A 18 -3.76 -9.17 -1.55
CA THR A 18 -3.18 -9.04 -0.20
C THR A 18 -2.85 -7.58 0.12
N LEU A 19 -2.21 -6.88 -0.83
CA LEU A 19 -1.91 -5.46 -0.68
C LEU A 19 -3.19 -4.62 -0.59
N GLY A 20 -4.17 -4.87 -1.46
CA GLY A 20 -5.48 -4.19 -1.44
C GLY A 20 -6.24 -4.43 -0.14
N TYR A 21 -6.22 -5.65 0.41
CA TYR A 21 -6.81 -5.93 1.71
C TYR A 21 -6.08 -5.19 2.83
N PHE A 22 -4.74 -5.19 2.81
CA PHE A 22 -3.94 -4.53 3.84
C PHE A 22 -4.10 -3.00 3.80
N THR A 23 -4.16 -2.39 2.61
CA THR A 23 -4.42 -0.95 2.47
C THR A 23 -5.82 -0.60 2.98
N LEU A 24 -6.85 -1.35 2.59
CA LEU A 24 -8.21 -1.14 3.09
C LEU A 24 -8.31 -1.38 4.61
N TYR A 25 -7.56 -2.35 5.14
CA TYR A 25 -7.49 -2.64 6.57
C TYR A 25 -6.78 -1.52 7.33
N ALA A 26 -5.66 -1.01 6.82
CA ALA A 26 -4.93 0.11 7.40
C ALA A 26 -5.78 1.39 7.39
N MET A 27 -6.48 1.66 6.28
CA MET A 27 -7.41 2.79 6.16
C MET A 27 -8.64 2.69 7.06
N LYS A 28 -8.94 1.50 7.59
CA LYS A 28 -10.01 1.29 8.57
C LYS A 28 -9.74 2.00 9.90
N LYS A 29 -8.50 2.43 10.17
CA LYS A 29 -8.12 3.40 11.22
C LYS A 29 -7.48 4.65 10.56
N PRO A 30 -8.23 5.76 10.38
CA PRO A 30 -7.81 6.90 9.57
C PRO A 30 -6.87 7.87 10.33
N GLU A 31 -5.92 7.36 11.10
CA GLU A 31 -4.95 8.19 11.83
C GLU A 31 -3.74 8.56 10.95
N ALA A 32 -3.48 7.78 9.88
CA ALA A 32 -2.54 8.11 8.81
C ALA A 32 -3.33 8.35 7.53
N THR A 33 -3.37 9.59 7.06
CA THR A 33 -4.18 9.96 5.89
C THR A 33 -3.59 9.29 4.65
N ALA A 34 -4.43 8.79 3.73
CA ALA A 34 -3.99 8.13 2.49
C ALA A 34 -3.04 9.00 1.63
N LYS A 35 -3.11 10.33 1.79
CA LYS A 35 -2.16 11.27 1.18
C LYS A 35 -0.75 11.16 1.76
N ASP A 36 -0.61 10.91 3.05
CA ASP A 36 0.70 10.78 3.71
C ASP A 36 1.38 9.49 3.26
N VAL A 37 0.61 8.40 3.16
CA VAL A 37 1.09 7.12 2.62
C VAL A 37 1.46 7.24 1.14
N ALA A 38 0.64 7.94 0.34
CA ALA A 38 0.95 8.18 -1.06
C ALA A 38 2.25 8.99 -1.21
N LYS A 39 2.40 10.07 -0.44
CA LYS A 39 3.61 10.90 -0.43
C LYS A 39 4.86 10.11 0.00
N VAL A 40 4.75 9.23 1.01
CA VAL A 40 5.86 8.36 1.42
C VAL A 40 6.20 7.35 0.32
N ALA A 41 5.19 6.72 -0.28
CA ALA A 41 5.39 5.75 -1.35
C ALA A 41 5.97 6.36 -2.64
N THR A 42 5.63 7.62 -2.95
CA THR A 42 6.19 8.36 -4.08
C THR A 42 7.48 9.10 -3.74
N GLY A 43 7.96 9.03 -2.50
CA GLY A 43 9.16 9.74 -2.04
C GLY A 43 9.02 11.26 -2.02
N THR A 44 7.79 11.79 -2.10
CA THR A 44 7.46 13.22 -2.07
C THR A 44 6.94 13.66 -0.70
N ALA A 45 7.22 12.90 0.36
CA ALA A 45 6.86 13.24 1.72
C ALA A 45 7.74 14.37 2.23
N GLU A 46 7.11 15.47 2.65
CA GLU A 46 7.80 16.55 3.34
C GLU A 46 7.81 16.27 4.84
N PRO A 47 8.87 16.65 5.59
CA PRO A 47 8.95 16.42 7.04
C PRO A 47 7.76 16.95 7.86
N GLN A 48 7.00 17.88 7.28
CA GLN A 48 5.82 18.53 7.86
C GLN A 48 4.60 17.59 7.95
N ASP A 49 4.54 16.51 7.17
CA ASP A 49 3.44 15.53 7.20
C ASP A 49 3.55 14.52 8.35
N THR A 50 4.65 14.54 9.13
CA THR A 50 4.91 13.59 10.23
C THR A 50 4.76 14.18 11.63
N HIS A 51 4.36 15.45 11.76
CA HIS A 51 4.20 16.07 13.08
C HIS A 51 2.78 15.85 13.63
N PRO A 52 2.65 15.40 14.91
CA PRO A 52 1.35 15.30 15.56
C PRO A 52 0.79 16.71 15.74
N ARG A 53 -0.34 17.01 15.09
CA ARG A 53 -1.08 18.25 15.32
C ARG A 53 -1.78 18.15 16.68
N LYS A 54 -1.42 19.06 17.59
CA LYS A 54 -2.11 19.27 18.86
C LYS A 54 -3.27 20.24 18.68
#